data_AF-A0A558ADL9-F1
#
_entry.id   AF-A0A558ADL9-F1
#
_cell.length_a   1.000
_cell.length_b   1.000
_cell.length_c   1.000
_cell.angle_alpha   90.00
_cell.angle_beta   90.00
_cell.angle_gamma   90.00
#
_symmetry.space_group_name_H-M   'P 1'
#
loop_
_entity.id
_entity.type
_entity.pdbx_description
1 polymer ?
#
loop_
_entity_poly.entity_id
_entity_poly.type
_entity_poly.pdbx_seq_one_letter_code
_entity_poly.pdbx_strand_id
1 'polypeptide(L)'
;MVVGRVHGRDEAARAASPHDALERMLTWLLSDDDATAVWYLREDWPTALTLVGRPARGVVGETRRQAHLFRLEPGAVLYGSITARCGAELGLPEIEWLPVGAGMPCECCLVLNGTGD
;
A
#
# COMPACT_ATOMS: atom_id res chain seq x y z
N MET A 1 -2.86 3.05 -13.80
CA MET A 1 -3.37 1.75 -14.31
C MET A 1 -2.89 0.71 -13.32
N VAL A 2 -3.74 -0.25 -12.98
CA VAL A 2 -3.39 -1.43 -12.18
C VAL A 2 -3.32 -2.58 -13.17
N VAL A 3 -2.23 -3.34 -13.13
CA VAL A 3 -2.12 -4.56 -13.93
C VAL A 3 -1.72 -5.70 -13.02
N GLY A 4 -2.12 -6.91 -13.34
CA GLY A 4 -1.88 -8.02 -12.44
C GLY A 4 -2.22 -9.34 -13.09
N ARG A 5 -1.94 -10.42 -12.35
CA ARG A 5 -2.48 -11.74 -12.65
C ARG A 5 -3.49 -12.09 -11.57
N VAL A 6 -4.72 -12.40 -11.96
CA VAL A 6 -5.83 -12.76 -11.07
C VAL A 6 -6.53 -13.99 -11.64
N HIS A 7 -6.74 -15.00 -10.82
CA HIS A 7 -7.27 -16.31 -11.19
C HIS A 7 -6.55 -16.91 -12.41
N GLY A 8 -5.22 -16.76 -12.45
CA GLY A 8 -4.37 -17.23 -13.55
C GLY A 8 -4.50 -16.45 -14.86
N ARG A 9 -5.18 -15.28 -14.88
CA ARG A 9 -5.36 -14.43 -16.06
C ARG A 9 -4.71 -13.08 -15.88
N ASP A 10 -4.16 -12.53 -16.96
CA ASP A 10 -3.62 -11.17 -16.95
C ASP A 10 -4.77 -10.17 -17.02
N GLU A 11 -4.82 -9.27 -16.03
CA GLU A 11 -5.85 -8.26 -15.84
C GLU A 11 -5.23 -6.86 -15.91
N ALA A 12 -5.98 -5.90 -16.47
CA ALA A 12 -5.57 -4.50 -16.56
C ALA A 12 -6.77 -3.57 -16.33
N ALA A 13 -6.66 -2.69 -15.35
CA ALA A 13 -7.70 -1.74 -14.98
C ALA A 13 -7.17 -0.30 -14.99
N ARG A 14 -7.92 0.60 -15.63
CA ARG A 14 -7.73 2.04 -15.44
C ARG A 14 -8.21 2.43 -14.05
N ALA A 15 -7.48 3.34 -13.42
CA ALA A 15 -7.85 3.93 -12.15
C ALA A 15 -7.90 5.45 -12.31
N ALA A 16 -8.93 6.08 -11.78
CA ALA A 16 -9.15 7.53 -11.85
C ALA A 16 -8.26 8.31 -10.87
N SER A 17 -7.76 7.64 -9.82
CA SER A 17 -6.90 8.23 -8.79
C SER A 17 -5.97 7.19 -8.16
N PRO A 18 -4.93 7.62 -7.42
CA PRO A 18 -4.12 6.73 -6.59
C PRO A 18 -4.93 5.86 -5.62
N HIS A 19 -5.98 6.43 -5.00
CA HIS A 19 -6.86 5.68 -4.09
C HIS A 19 -7.63 4.58 -4.84
N ASP A 20 -8.25 4.90 -5.98
CA ASP A 20 -8.96 3.93 -6.82
C ASP A 20 -8.01 2.83 -7.35
N ALA A 21 -6.73 3.18 -7.61
CA ALA A 21 -5.73 2.20 -8.01
C ALA A 21 -5.41 1.22 -6.87
N LEU A 22 -5.20 1.73 -5.67
CA LEU A 22 -4.94 0.92 -4.49
C LEU A 22 -6.13 0.02 -4.14
N GLU A 23 -7.36 0.54 -4.14
CA GLU A 23 -8.58 -0.23 -3.87
C GLU A 23 -8.75 -1.40 -4.85
N ARG A 24 -8.50 -1.17 -6.14
CA ARG A 24 -8.55 -2.24 -7.16
C ARG A 24 -7.48 -3.29 -6.95
N MET A 25 -6.24 -2.87 -6.66
CA MET A 25 -5.14 -3.79 -6.38
C MET A 25 -5.48 -4.72 -5.21
N LEU A 26 -6.03 -4.16 -4.13
CA LEU A 26 -6.43 -4.94 -2.96
C LEU A 26 -7.59 -5.87 -3.24
N THR A 27 -8.56 -5.42 -4.04
CA THR A 27 -9.69 -6.27 -4.46
C THR A 27 -9.19 -7.52 -5.17
N TRP A 28 -8.19 -7.38 -6.06
CA TRP A 28 -7.57 -8.51 -6.76
C TRP A 28 -6.77 -9.42 -5.82
N LEU A 29 -5.96 -8.84 -4.92
CA LEU A 29 -5.16 -9.60 -3.96
C LEU A 29 -6.00 -10.35 -2.93
N LEU A 30 -7.21 -9.87 -2.63
CA LEU A 30 -8.14 -10.53 -1.73
C LEU A 30 -9.01 -11.58 -2.43
N SER A 31 -9.19 -11.48 -3.75
CA SER A 31 -10.03 -12.42 -4.50
C SER A 31 -9.33 -13.73 -4.83
N ASP A 32 -7.99 -13.71 -4.88
CA ASP A 32 -7.16 -14.84 -5.29
C ASP A 32 -5.85 -14.81 -4.50
N ASP A 33 -5.58 -15.89 -3.76
CA ASP A 33 -4.36 -16.00 -2.94
C ASP A 33 -3.08 -16.00 -3.80
N ASP A 34 -3.18 -16.42 -5.06
CA ASP A 34 -2.10 -16.39 -6.04
C ASP A 34 -2.07 -15.09 -6.87
N ALA A 35 -2.96 -14.13 -6.57
CA ALA A 35 -2.98 -12.89 -7.32
C ALA A 35 -1.69 -12.11 -7.14
N THR A 36 -1.24 -11.56 -8.26
CA THR A 36 -0.19 -10.56 -8.30
C THR A 36 -0.82 -9.29 -8.83
N ALA A 37 -0.62 -8.15 -8.18
CA ALA A 37 -1.20 -6.91 -8.63
C ALA A 37 -0.17 -5.81 -8.49
N VAL A 38 0.19 -5.23 -9.62
CA VAL A 38 1.12 -4.13 -9.75
C VAL A 38 0.33 -2.87 -10.03
N TRP A 39 0.33 -1.96 -9.05
CA TRP A 39 -0.01 -0.58 -9.35
C TRP A 39 1.24 0.13 -9.87
N TYR A 40 1.26 0.42 -11.17
CA TYR A 40 2.21 1.38 -11.71
C TYR A 40 1.76 2.79 -11.29
N LEU A 41 2.38 3.33 -10.25
CA LEU A 41 2.50 4.78 -10.17
C LEU A 41 3.31 5.18 -11.41
N ARG A 42 2.70 5.93 -12.33
CA ARG A 42 3.34 6.22 -13.61
C ARG A 42 4.71 6.86 -13.36
N GLU A 43 5.73 6.49 -14.13
CA GLU A 43 7.09 7.02 -13.95
C GLU A 43 7.16 8.55 -14.10
N ASP A 44 6.22 9.15 -14.85
CA ASP A 44 6.08 10.60 -15.01
C ASP A 44 5.30 11.28 -13.87
N TRP A 45 4.96 10.55 -12.80
CA TRP A 45 4.32 11.13 -11.64
C TRP A 45 5.31 12.02 -10.88
N PRO A 46 4.94 13.26 -10.52
CA PRO A 46 5.91 14.29 -10.19
C PRO A 46 6.66 14.05 -8.88
N THR A 47 6.07 13.31 -7.93
CA THR A 47 6.64 13.10 -6.60
C THR A 47 6.22 11.76 -6.00
N ALA A 48 7.04 11.17 -5.12
CA ALA A 48 6.64 10.02 -4.33
C ALA A 48 5.28 10.22 -3.62
N LEU A 49 4.54 9.14 -3.44
CA LEU A 49 3.29 9.13 -2.69
C LEU A 49 3.52 8.55 -1.29
N THR A 50 2.93 9.18 -0.29
CA THR A 50 2.86 8.61 1.06
C THR A 50 1.50 7.98 1.27
N LEU A 51 1.48 6.66 1.46
CA LEU A 51 0.32 5.90 1.86
C LEU A 51 0.32 5.73 3.38
N VAL A 52 -0.87 5.67 3.97
CA VAL A 52 -1.06 5.39 5.39
C VAL A 52 -1.76 4.05 5.52
N GLY A 53 -1.23 3.15 6.34
CA GLY A 53 -1.85 1.85 6.56
C GLY A 53 -1.52 1.30 7.94
N ARG A 54 -2.34 0.39 8.45
CA ARG A 54 -2.09 -0.35 9.70
C ARG A 54 -2.38 -1.83 9.48
N PRO A 55 -1.88 -2.74 10.34
CA PRO A 55 -2.28 -4.14 10.27
C PRO A 55 -3.81 -4.28 10.30
N ALA A 56 -4.39 -5.14 9.47
CA ALA A 56 -5.82 -5.42 9.45
C ALA A 56 -6.26 -6.03 10.79
N ARG A 57 -7.55 -5.96 11.11
CA ARG A 57 -8.07 -6.50 12.37
C ARG A 57 -7.82 -8.01 12.40
N GLY A 58 -7.23 -8.50 13.49
CA GLY A 58 -6.93 -9.92 13.68
C GLY A 58 -5.56 -10.38 13.19
N VAL A 59 -4.81 -9.53 12.46
CA VAL A 59 -3.43 -9.83 12.04
C VAL A 59 -2.46 -9.74 13.23
N VAL A 60 -2.62 -8.69 14.04
CA VAL A 60 -1.87 -8.47 15.28
C VAL A 60 -2.82 -8.14 16.42
N GLY A 61 -2.36 -8.24 17.66
CA GLY A 61 -3.10 -7.73 18.81
C GLY A 61 -3.37 -6.23 18.69
N GLU A 62 -4.55 -5.76 19.14
CA GLU A 62 -5.00 -4.37 18.94
C GLU A 62 -4.00 -3.31 19.45
N THR A 63 -3.26 -3.61 20.52
CA THR A 63 -2.23 -2.72 21.08
C THR A 63 -1.03 -2.51 20.14
N ARG A 64 -0.84 -3.39 19.16
CA ARG A 64 0.22 -3.31 18.14
C ARG A 64 -0.32 -2.84 16.79
N ARG A 65 -1.60 -2.50 16.71
CA ARG A 65 -2.29 -2.12 15.47
C ARG A 65 -2.11 -0.63 15.15
N GLN A 66 -0.85 -0.20 15.13
CA GLN A 66 -0.49 1.18 14.87
C GLN A 66 -0.49 1.49 13.38
N ALA A 67 -0.74 2.75 13.02
CA ALA A 67 -0.60 3.20 11.64
C ALA A 67 0.88 3.41 11.30
N HIS A 68 1.21 3.22 10.03
CA HIS A 68 2.52 3.33 9.46
C HIS A 68 2.45 4.11 8.15
N LEU A 69 3.55 4.76 7.80
CA LEU A 69 3.69 5.50 6.55
C LEU A 69 4.52 4.68 5.58
N PHE A 70 4.03 4.54 4.35
CA PHE A 70 4.68 3.83 3.27
C PHE A 70 4.96 4.81 2.13
N ARG A 71 6.22 4.91 1.70
CA ARG A 71 6.62 5.77 0.59
C ARG A 71 6.63 4.94 -0.69
N LEU A 72 5.87 5.36 -1.68
CA LEU A 72 5.79 4.73 -2.99
C LEU A 72 6.42 5.65 -4.02
N GLU A 73 7.55 5.23 -4.58
CA GLU A 73 8.22 5.94 -5.65
C GLU A 73 7.50 5.74 -7.00
N PRO A 74 7.53 6.72 -7.91
CA PRO A 74 7.10 6.52 -9.29
C PRO A 74 7.81 5.30 -9.91
N GLY A 75 7.05 4.44 -10.59
CA GLY A 75 7.56 3.20 -11.18
C GLY A 75 7.73 2.02 -10.19
N ALA A 76 7.50 2.21 -8.89
CA ALA A 76 7.62 1.13 -7.91
C ALA A 76 6.57 0.03 -8.14
N VAL A 77 7.03 -1.22 -8.02
CA VAL A 77 6.18 -2.42 -8.10
C VAL A 77 5.85 -2.86 -6.68
N LEU A 78 4.56 -2.99 -6.38
CA LEU A 78 4.07 -3.56 -5.12
C LEU A 78 3.74 -5.03 -5.33
N TYR A 79 4.33 -5.91 -4.51
CA TYR A 79 4.08 -7.35 -4.58
C TYR A 79 4.34 -8.01 -3.23
N GLY A 80 3.39 -8.83 -2.77
CA GLY A 80 3.50 -9.59 -1.52
C GLY A 80 3.40 -8.72 -0.28
N SER A 81 4.43 -7.92 0.00
CA SER A 81 4.56 -7.07 1.18
C SER A 81 5.05 -5.66 0.81
N ILE A 82 4.98 -4.76 1.78
CA ILE A 82 5.53 -3.41 1.69
C ILE A 82 6.12 -3.00 3.04
N THR A 83 7.25 -2.30 2.98
CA THR A 83 7.97 -1.85 4.18
C THR A 83 7.64 -0.39 4.48
N ALA A 84 7.16 -0.15 5.69
CA ALA A 84 6.94 1.18 6.23
C ALA A 84 8.27 1.92 6.42
N ARG A 85 8.20 3.26 6.51
CA ARG A 85 9.39 4.09 6.78
C ARG A 85 10.10 3.72 8.09
N CYS A 86 9.38 3.21 9.08
CA CYS A 86 9.96 2.73 10.34
C CYS A 86 10.57 1.31 10.25
N GLY A 87 10.57 0.68 9.08
CA GLY A 87 11.07 -0.68 8.86
C GLY A 87 10.06 -1.80 9.13
N ALA A 88 8.81 -1.48 9.51
CA ALA A 88 7.78 -2.50 9.68
C ALA A 88 7.34 -3.03 8.31
N GLU A 89 7.46 -4.34 8.10
CA GLU A 89 6.99 -5.01 6.90
C GLU A 89 5.58 -5.57 7.14
N LEU A 90 4.66 -5.31 6.21
CA LEU A 90 3.29 -5.83 6.25
C LEU A 90 2.95 -6.46 4.89
N GLY A 91 2.29 -7.63 4.92
CA GLY A 91 1.70 -8.22 3.72
C GLY A 91 0.59 -7.32 3.16
N LEU A 92 0.54 -7.12 1.85
CA LEU A 92 -0.46 -6.23 1.22
C LEU A 92 -1.92 -6.57 1.59
N PRO A 93 -2.34 -7.85 1.68
CA PRO A 93 -3.70 -8.21 2.11
C PRO A 93 -3.95 -7.98 3.61
N GLU A 94 -2.87 -7.89 4.40
CA GLU A 94 -2.91 -7.72 5.85
C GLU A 94 -2.92 -6.24 6.26
N ILE A 95 -3.06 -5.31 5.30
CA ILE A 95 -3.06 -3.87 5.56
C ILE A 95 -4.49 -3.33 5.45
N GLU A 96 -4.97 -2.70 6.53
CA GLU A 96 -6.06 -1.73 6.43
C GLU A 96 -5.44 -0.39 6.00
N TRP A 97 -5.70 0.00 4.75
CA TRP A 97 -5.29 1.29 4.21
C TRP A 97 -6.20 2.39 4.74
N LEU A 98 -5.58 3.48 5.18
CA LEU A 98 -6.25 4.60 5.81
C LEU A 98 -6.26 5.81 4.88
N PRO A 99 -7.33 6.63 4.90
CA PRO A 99 -7.31 7.94 4.26
C PRO A 99 -6.15 8.79 4.77
N VAL A 100 -5.64 9.69 3.93
CA VAL A 100 -4.61 10.65 4.36
C VAL A 100 -5.13 11.47 5.55
N GLY A 101 -4.33 11.54 6.61
CA GLY A 101 -4.69 12.21 7.86
C GLY A 101 -5.53 11.37 8.83
N ALA A 102 -5.92 10.14 8.45
CA ALA A 102 -6.60 9.22 9.35
C ALA A 102 -5.60 8.28 10.04
N GLY A 103 -5.80 8.08 11.35
CA GLY A 103 -4.90 7.30 12.21
C GLY A 103 -3.59 8.05 12.50
N MET A 104 -3.13 7.97 13.74
CA MET A 104 -1.82 8.54 14.11
C MET A 104 -0.73 7.52 13.74
N PRO A 105 0.21 7.86 12.84
CA PRO A 105 1.32 6.97 12.53
C PRO A 105 2.19 6.73 13.76
N CYS A 106 2.95 5.63 13.76
CA CYS A 106 3.91 5.36 14.81
C CYS A 106 4.92 6.51 14.92
N GLU A 107 5.47 6.70 16.12
CA GLU A 107 6.43 7.76 16.44
C GLU A 107 7.61 7.81 15.45
N CYS A 108 8.16 6.67 15.07
CA CYS A 108 9.25 6.60 14.10
C CYS A 108 8.81 7.10 12.71
N CYS A 109 7.64 6.71 12.24
CA CYS A 109 7.12 7.18 10.95
C CYS A 109 6.85 8.68 10.97
N LEU A 110 6.32 9.23 12.07
CA LEU A 110 6.10 10.66 12.24
C LEU A 110 7.40 11.46 12.13
N VAL A 111 8.46 11.02 12.83
CA VAL A 111 9.77 11.68 12.80
C VAL A 111 10.38 11.61 11.40
N LEU A 112 10.37 10.42 10.78
CA LEU A 112 10.99 10.22 9.47
C LEU A 112 10.25 10.96 8.36
N ASN A 113 8.94 11.19 8.48
CA ASN A 113 8.15 11.93 7.48
C ASN A 113 8.60 13.38 7.28
N GLY A 114 9.13 14.04 8.33
CA GLY A 114 9.63 15.41 8.26
C GLY A 114 11.01 15.56 7.64
N THR A 115 11.77 14.47 7.54
CA THR A 115 13.05 14.42 6.83
C THR A 115 12.79 14.12 5.36
N GLY A 116 12.69 15.18 4.57
CA GLY A 116 12.75 15.09 3.11
C GLY A 116 14.15 14.67 2.67
N ASP A 117 14.20 13.61 1.88
CA ASP A 117 15.23 13.35 0.88
C ASP A 117 14.56 13.57 -0.47
#